data_AF-A0A2A9K9V4-F1
#
_entry.id   AF-A0A2A9K9V4-F1
#
_cell.length_a   1.000
_cell.length_b   1.000
_cell.length_c   1.000
_cell.angle_alpha   90.00
_cell.angle_beta   90.00
_cell.angle_gamma   90.00
#
_symmetry.space_group_name_H-M   'P 1'
#
loop_
_entity.id
_entity.type
_entity.pdbx_description
1 polymer ?
#
loop_
_entity_poly.entity_id
_entity_poly.type
_entity_poly.pdbx_seq_one_letter_code
_entity_poly.pdbx_strand_id
1 'polypeptide(L)'
;MFIIGAGPAGLCAALRLQQLGYRVVLIERSAAWPRPQIGEALTPGVKNIIDFLDANQALEKVPHLTRLPTRLSWRSRTAETVVHADAAVVDRSALDAALLQLAIARGVEVHQPASLDSVAGSAGDWRLVFSTPGAVHQVHARMILDAHGRQSSQPRQLLCAPRLSAMWAEIAESDIPSELAHVTQVEALEQGWLWGTRLPDRRYRIMLLSDPVTSRQLSSSRPESWLRHNCSASSLFASVAQQPLCSPLQMCVATPYVAIDSWQDGRLKLGDAAFALDPISSSGVEKAMRFSLQAAIAIHTLLQAGNAAQRTLAHDFYRQRLIETHARHHFWTAAYYKQAWCSQQPFWQERSTPKIAAVPGNHEASLMIEALQREIEQLANYREPVIQAGLDMQTSQMIRFHHLVQIVSLPCVTGDKVELLPAMRHPHLERPLAFWENEAILPRLGILSQKTTLSSMLDILGQSMPLQKARRLLTWLWQRGLVEIVSD
;
A
#
# COMPACT_ATOMS: atom_id res chain seq x y z
N MET A 1 21.81 4.72 -9.95
CA MET A 1 20.82 3.77 -9.40
C MET A 1 20.44 2.81 -10.50
N PHE A 2 20.34 1.52 -10.21
CA PHE A 2 19.86 0.53 -11.19
C PHE A 2 18.54 -0.05 -10.73
N ILE A 3 17.50 0.02 -11.56
CA ILE A 3 16.14 -0.44 -11.24
C ILE A 3 15.75 -1.56 -12.21
N ILE A 4 15.21 -2.65 -11.67
CA ILE A 4 14.72 -3.80 -12.44
C ILE A 4 13.19 -3.79 -12.39
N GLY A 5 12.54 -3.57 -13.53
CA GLY A 5 11.09 -3.57 -13.69
C GLY A 5 10.46 -2.18 -13.75
N ALA A 6 9.67 -1.95 -14.79
CA ALA A 6 8.91 -0.73 -15.06
C ALA A 6 7.43 -0.84 -14.59
N GLY A 7 7.16 -1.53 -13.49
CA GLY A 7 5.85 -1.44 -12.82
C GLY A 7 5.70 -0.11 -12.06
N PRO A 8 4.49 0.19 -11.51
CA PRO A 8 4.27 1.41 -10.73
C PRO A 8 5.29 1.63 -9.60
N ALA A 9 5.73 0.56 -8.94
CA ALA A 9 6.77 0.62 -7.91
C ALA A 9 8.11 1.14 -8.45
N GLY A 10 8.63 0.50 -9.51
CA GLY A 10 9.91 0.87 -10.13
C GLY A 10 9.88 2.27 -10.72
N LEU A 11 8.79 2.64 -11.39
CA LEU A 11 8.62 3.97 -11.98
C LEU A 11 8.49 5.08 -10.94
N CYS A 12 7.75 4.87 -9.85
CA CYS A 12 7.71 5.83 -8.74
C CYS A 12 9.07 6.01 -8.08
N ALA A 13 9.82 4.93 -7.86
CA ALA A 13 11.18 5.01 -7.34
C ALA A 13 12.11 5.75 -8.33
N ALA A 14 12.03 5.45 -9.63
CA ALA A 14 12.84 6.08 -10.67
C ALA A 14 12.61 7.59 -10.72
N LEU A 15 11.35 8.01 -10.82
CA LEU A 15 10.94 9.42 -10.85
C LEU A 15 11.41 10.14 -9.58
N ARG A 16 11.23 9.53 -8.40
CA ARG A 16 11.61 10.16 -7.15
C ARG A 16 13.12 10.26 -6.98
N LEU A 17 13.88 9.22 -7.34
CA LEU A 17 15.33 9.27 -7.28
C LEU A 17 15.92 10.26 -8.29
N GLN A 18 15.29 10.40 -9.46
CA GLN A 18 15.64 11.43 -10.43
C GLN A 18 15.39 12.84 -9.88
N GLN A 19 14.24 13.11 -9.24
CA GLN A 19 13.97 14.40 -8.58
C GLN A 19 15.00 14.73 -7.49
N LEU A 20 15.52 13.71 -6.81
CA LEU A 20 16.56 13.83 -5.78
C LEU A 20 17.99 13.98 -6.36
N GLY A 21 18.11 14.11 -7.69
CA GLY A 21 19.38 14.37 -8.37
C GLY A 21 20.22 13.13 -8.70
N TYR A 22 19.66 11.92 -8.60
CA TYR A 22 20.39 10.70 -8.94
C TYR A 22 20.23 10.34 -10.43
N ARG A 23 21.33 9.88 -11.05
CA ARG A 23 21.25 9.17 -12.34
C ARG A 23 20.60 7.81 -12.13
N VAL A 24 19.55 7.53 -12.89
CA VAL A 24 18.78 6.29 -12.82
C VAL A 24 18.84 5.57 -14.16
N VAL A 25 19.23 4.30 -14.11
CA VAL A 25 19.07 3.34 -15.21
C VAL A 25 17.97 2.36 -14.80
N LEU A 26 16.98 2.18 -15.66
CA LEU A 26 15.87 1.26 -15.47
C LEU A 26 15.83 0.27 -16.63
N ILE A 27 15.71 -1.01 -16.31
CA ILE A 27 15.50 -2.05 -17.32
C ILE A 27 14.11 -2.66 -17.18
N GLU A 28 13.51 -3.02 -18.31
CA GLU A 28 12.22 -3.71 -18.36
C GLU A 28 12.23 -4.77 -19.45
N ARG A 29 11.82 -5.99 -19.10
CA ARG A 29 11.82 -7.15 -20.00
C ARG A 29 10.70 -7.11 -21.04
N SER A 30 9.59 -6.44 -20.76
CA SER A 30 8.44 -6.38 -21.65
C SER A 30 8.79 -5.65 -22.95
N ALA A 31 8.68 -6.37 -24.07
CA ALA A 31 8.93 -5.83 -25.41
C ALA A 31 7.76 -4.97 -25.93
N ALA A 32 6.53 -5.24 -25.48
CA ALA A 32 5.33 -4.55 -25.92
C ALA A 32 4.80 -3.62 -24.82
N TRP A 33 4.53 -2.37 -25.18
CA TRP A 33 3.91 -1.35 -24.35
C TRP A 33 2.81 -0.63 -25.14
N PRO A 34 1.64 -0.37 -24.55
CA PRO A 34 1.22 -0.69 -23.17
C PRO A 34 1.07 -2.22 -22.94
N ARG A 35 1.43 -2.70 -21.74
CA ARG A 35 1.41 -4.14 -21.41
C ARG A 35 0.18 -4.53 -20.58
N PRO A 36 -0.47 -5.69 -20.83
CA PRO A 36 -1.55 -6.17 -19.98
C PRO A 36 -1.09 -6.37 -18.53
N GLN A 37 -1.87 -5.83 -17.58
CA GLN A 37 -1.62 -5.96 -16.14
C GLN A 37 -2.93 -5.81 -15.37
N ILE A 38 -3.10 -6.59 -14.30
CA ILE A 38 -4.26 -6.47 -13.40
C ILE A 38 -4.07 -5.44 -12.28
N GLY A 39 -5.19 -5.00 -11.70
CA GLY A 39 -5.25 -4.13 -10.53
C GLY A 39 -5.77 -2.74 -10.88
N GLU A 40 -6.92 -2.70 -11.56
CA GLU A 40 -7.51 -1.52 -12.20
C GLU A 40 -8.17 -0.57 -11.21
N ALA A 41 -8.69 -1.10 -10.10
CA ALA A 41 -9.26 -0.29 -9.03
C ALA A 41 -8.13 0.39 -8.24
N LEU A 42 -8.10 1.71 -8.29
CA LEU A 42 -7.18 2.57 -7.56
C LEU A 42 -7.88 3.22 -6.37
N THR A 43 -7.21 3.20 -5.23
CA THR A 43 -7.66 3.92 -4.04
C THR A 43 -7.35 5.42 -4.17
N PRO A 44 -8.09 6.30 -3.46
CA PRO A 44 -7.86 7.75 -3.50
C PRO A 44 -6.43 8.18 -3.18
N GLY A 45 -5.71 7.36 -2.39
CA GLY A 45 -4.32 7.62 -2.02
C GLY A 45 -3.34 7.68 -3.21
N VAL A 46 -3.71 7.13 -4.38
CA VAL A 46 -2.90 7.24 -5.60
C VAL A 46 -2.84 8.69 -6.10
N LYS A 47 -3.92 9.48 -5.98
CA LYS A 47 -3.91 10.89 -6.39
C LYS A 47 -2.83 11.68 -5.67
N ASN A 48 -2.70 11.49 -4.36
CA ASN A 48 -1.66 12.15 -3.57
C ASN A 48 -0.23 11.79 -4.04
N ILE A 49 -0.04 10.59 -4.58
CA ILE A 49 1.24 10.14 -5.13
C ILE A 49 1.50 10.79 -6.48
N ILE A 50 0.47 10.89 -7.33
CA ILE A 50 0.54 11.60 -8.61
C ILE A 50 0.89 13.07 -8.40
N ASP A 51 0.23 13.72 -7.44
CA ASP A 51 0.50 15.10 -7.04
C ASP A 51 1.96 15.25 -6.55
N PHE A 52 2.40 14.38 -5.65
CA PHE A 52 3.78 14.42 -5.12
C PHE A 52 4.85 14.20 -6.19
N LEU A 53 4.56 13.42 -7.23
CA LEU A 53 5.46 13.19 -8.36
C LEU A 53 5.32 14.24 -9.47
N ASP A 54 4.49 15.27 -9.30
CA ASP A 54 4.15 16.24 -10.35
C ASP A 54 3.70 15.54 -11.66
N ALA A 55 3.01 14.41 -11.54
CA ALA A 55 2.67 13.52 -12.66
C ALA A 55 1.28 13.81 -13.25
N ASN A 56 0.54 14.80 -12.72
CA ASN A 56 -0.83 15.11 -13.10
C ASN A 56 -1.00 15.29 -14.62
N GLN A 57 -0.16 16.11 -15.26
CA GLN A 57 -0.25 16.36 -16.69
C GLN A 57 -0.01 15.11 -17.53
N ALA A 58 0.97 14.27 -17.14
CA ALA A 58 1.28 13.04 -17.86
C ALA A 58 0.15 12.01 -17.76
N LEU A 59 -0.61 12.03 -16.66
CA LEU A 59 -1.66 11.05 -16.38
C LEU A 59 -3.07 11.55 -16.72
N GLU A 60 -3.23 12.82 -17.09
CA GLU A 60 -4.51 13.44 -17.43
C GLU A 60 -5.30 12.65 -18.49
N LYS A 61 -4.58 12.09 -19.48
CA LYS A 61 -5.17 11.34 -20.60
C LYS A 61 -5.32 9.84 -20.36
N VAL A 62 -4.91 9.33 -19.19
CA VAL A 62 -5.07 7.90 -18.88
C VAL A 62 -6.57 7.59 -18.80
N PRO A 63 -7.10 6.64 -19.62
CA PRO A 63 -8.50 6.27 -19.56
C PRO A 63 -8.87 5.75 -18.18
N HIS A 64 -9.92 6.33 -17.59
CA HIS A 64 -10.38 5.96 -16.26
C HIS A 64 -11.87 6.24 -16.07
N LEU A 65 -12.47 5.53 -15.10
CA LEU A 65 -13.84 5.70 -14.65
C LEU A 65 -13.79 6.10 -13.18
N THR A 66 -14.46 7.19 -12.82
CA THR A 66 -14.55 7.66 -11.42
C THR A 66 -15.97 7.53 -10.90
N ARG A 67 -16.13 7.55 -9.57
CA ARG A 67 -17.43 7.62 -8.89
C ARG A 67 -18.38 6.47 -9.25
N LEU A 68 -17.85 5.32 -9.63
CA LEU A 68 -18.64 4.11 -9.74
C LEU A 68 -19.07 3.68 -8.33
N PRO A 69 -20.37 3.58 -8.03
CA PRO A 69 -20.82 2.96 -6.79
C PRO A 69 -20.39 1.50 -6.73
N THR A 70 -20.21 0.98 -5.52
CA THR A 70 -19.97 -0.45 -5.27
C THR A 70 -21.24 -1.08 -4.74
N ARG A 71 -21.81 -2.04 -5.45
CA ARG A 71 -22.82 -2.97 -4.92
C ARG A 71 -22.13 -4.10 -4.18
N LEU A 72 -22.34 -4.17 -2.88
CA LEU A 72 -21.63 -5.05 -1.96
C LEU A 72 -22.63 -6.04 -1.32
N SER A 73 -22.42 -7.33 -1.56
CA SER A 73 -23.10 -8.42 -0.83
C SER A 73 -22.05 -9.14 0.02
N TRP A 74 -21.82 -8.63 1.23
CA TRP A 74 -20.72 -9.09 2.09
C TRP A 74 -21.20 -9.46 3.49
N ARG A 75 -21.69 -8.48 4.26
CA ARG A 75 -22.18 -8.70 5.64
C ARG A 75 -23.50 -9.45 5.71
N SER A 76 -24.29 -9.31 4.66
CA SER A 76 -25.54 -10.02 4.46
C SER A 76 -25.63 -10.44 2.99
N ARG A 77 -26.57 -11.32 2.67
CA ARG A 77 -26.89 -11.67 1.27
C ARG A 77 -27.64 -10.55 0.53
N THR A 78 -28.16 -9.57 1.27
CA THR A 78 -28.78 -8.38 0.69
C THR A 78 -27.70 -7.39 0.31
N ALA A 79 -27.68 -7.01 -0.97
CA ALA A 79 -26.69 -6.08 -1.48
C ALA A 79 -26.95 -4.65 -0.99
N GLU A 80 -25.93 -4.01 -0.45
CA GLU A 80 -25.90 -2.57 -0.16
C GLU A 80 -25.14 -1.83 -1.25
N THR A 81 -25.39 -0.52 -1.40
CA THR A 81 -24.65 0.32 -2.34
C THR A 81 -23.80 1.32 -1.57
N VAL A 82 -22.49 1.27 -1.79
CA VAL A 82 -21.52 2.16 -1.15
C VAL A 82 -20.92 3.09 -2.20
N VAL A 83 -20.85 4.38 -1.90
CA VAL A 83 -20.19 5.36 -2.77
C VAL A 83 -18.81 5.66 -2.19
N HIS A 84 -17.77 5.39 -2.98
CA HIS A 84 -16.40 5.73 -2.62
C HIS A 84 -16.03 7.05 -3.29
N ALA A 85 -15.85 8.10 -2.49
CA ALA A 85 -15.29 9.35 -2.99
C ALA A 85 -13.88 9.09 -3.55
N ASP A 86 -13.61 9.63 -4.74
CA ASP A 86 -12.28 9.69 -5.37
C ASP A 86 -11.59 8.35 -5.70
N ALA A 87 -12.33 7.24 -5.69
CA ALA A 87 -11.87 5.98 -6.27
C ALA A 87 -11.98 6.00 -7.81
N ALA A 88 -11.07 5.30 -8.48
CA ALA A 88 -11.05 5.21 -9.93
C ALA A 88 -10.78 3.78 -10.42
N VAL A 89 -11.40 3.39 -11.54
CA VAL A 89 -11.02 2.20 -12.31
C VAL A 89 -10.27 2.68 -13.54
N VAL A 90 -9.00 2.30 -13.68
CA VAL A 90 -8.12 2.78 -14.76
C VAL A 90 -7.80 1.67 -15.77
N ASP A 91 -7.40 2.08 -16.96
CA ASP A 91 -6.64 1.21 -17.84
C ASP A 91 -5.21 1.12 -17.28
N ARG A 92 -4.88 -0.03 -16.68
CA ARG A 92 -3.58 -0.25 -16.05
C ARG A 92 -2.43 -0.27 -17.04
N SER A 93 -2.68 -0.71 -18.26
CA SER A 93 -1.67 -0.73 -19.31
C SER A 93 -1.31 0.70 -19.73
N ALA A 94 -2.31 1.57 -19.84
CA ALA A 94 -2.14 2.99 -20.14
C ALA A 94 -1.51 3.78 -18.98
N LEU A 95 -1.90 3.48 -17.73
CA LEU A 95 -1.30 4.09 -16.54
C LEU A 95 0.21 3.79 -16.45
N ASP A 96 0.58 2.50 -16.52
CA ASP A 96 1.97 2.08 -16.43
C ASP A 96 2.78 2.71 -17.60
N ALA A 97 2.22 2.77 -18.82
CA ALA A 97 2.86 3.39 -19.98
C ALA A 97 3.04 4.92 -19.82
N ALA A 98 2.05 5.63 -19.28
CA ALA A 98 2.15 7.07 -19.07
C ALA A 98 3.20 7.43 -18.01
N LEU A 99 3.29 6.65 -16.93
CA LEU A 99 4.36 6.78 -15.93
C LEU A 99 5.75 6.50 -16.53
N LEU A 100 5.85 5.51 -17.41
CA LEU A 100 7.08 5.17 -18.12
C LEU A 100 7.54 6.32 -19.03
N GLN A 101 6.61 6.88 -19.84
CA GLN A 101 6.92 8.02 -20.69
C GLN A 101 7.32 9.25 -19.88
N LEU A 102 6.68 9.49 -18.72
CA LEU A 102 7.10 10.55 -17.80
C LEU A 102 8.53 10.34 -17.29
N ALA A 103 8.90 9.10 -16.94
CA ALA A 103 10.25 8.79 -16.48
C ALA A 103 11.29 9.08 -17.57
N ILE A 104 11.03 8.66 -18.81
CA ILE A 104 11.89 8.95 -19.96
C ILE A 104 12.01 10.46 -20.19
N ALA A 105 10.88 11.19 -20.19
CA ALA A 105 10.84 12.64 -20.39
C ALA A 105 11.62 13.42 -19.32
N ARG A 106 11.76 12.85 -18.11
CA ARG A 106 12.57 13.41 -17.01
C ARG A 106 14.01 12.93 -16.99
N GLY A 107 14.46 12.21 -18.02
CA GLY A 107 15.84 11.79 -18.17
C GLY A 107 16.23 10.53 -17.39
N VAL A 108 15.26 9.70 -16.99
CA VAL A 108 15.56 8.32 -16.58
C VAL A 108 16.02 7.54 -17.82
N GLU A 109 17.17 6.89 -17.73
CA GLU A 109 17.70 6.06 -18.80
C GLU A 109 16.96 4.71 -18.77
N VAL A 110 16.06 4.49 -19.73
CA VAL A 110 15.21 3.29 -19.80
C VAL A 110 15.65 2.39 -20.94
N HIS A 111 15.86 1.10 -20.65
CA HIS A 111 16.13 0.06 -21.64
C HIS A 111 14.99 -0.96 -21.65
N GLN A 112 14.33 -1.11 -22.81
CA GLN A 112 13.24 -2.08 -23.01
C GLN A 112 13.15 -2.54 -24.48
N PRO A 113 12.92 -3.84 -24.76
CA PRO A 113 13.04 -4.94 -23.82
C PRO A 113 14.50 -5.12 -23.36
N ALA A 114 14.69 -5.39 -22.08
CA ALA A 114 16.00 -5.64 -21.48
C ALA A 114 15.92 -6.68 -20.35
N SER A 115 16.94 -7.54 -20.28
CA SER A 115 17.07 -8.59 -19.27
C SER A 115 18.38 -8.48 -18.53
N LEU A 116 18.36 -8.63 -17.20
CA LEU A 116 19.58 -8.66 -16.39
C LEU A 116 20.25 -10.03 -16.50
N ASP A 117 21.52 -10.05 -16.92
CA ASP A 117 22.26 -11.28 -17.15
C ASP A 117 23.13 -11.65 -15.93
N SER A 118 23.78 -10.66 -15.32
CA SER A 118 24.63 -10.91 -14.15
C SER A 118 24.78 -9.67 -13.26
N VAL A 119 25.07 -9.95 -11.98
CA VAL A 119 25.38 -8.96 -10.96
C VAL A 119 26.66 -9.40 -10.25
N ALA A 120 27.66 -8.52 -10.21
CA ALA A 120 28.93 -8.73 -9.51
C ALA A 120 29.30 -7.50 -8.67
N GLY A 121 30.22 -7.66 -7.73
CA GLY A 121 30.68 -6.58 -6.84
C GLY A 121 30.10 -6.66 -5.44
N SER A 122 30.06 -5.52 -4.75
CA SER A 122 29.65 -5.41 -3.35
C SER A 122 28.87 -4.11 -3.11
N ALA A 123 28.36 -3.94 -1.89
CA ALA A 123 27.58 -2.77 -1.50
C ALA A 123 28.28 -1.45 -1.86
N GLY A 124 27.63 -0.64 -2.71
CA GLY A 124 28.16 0.64 -3.16
C GLY A 124 28.97 0.61 -4.47
N ASP A 125 29.38 -0.56 -4.96
CA ASP A 125 30.14 -0.75 -6.21
C ASP A 125 29.67 -2.01 -6.96
N TRP A 126 28.42 -2.00 -7.39
CA TRP A 126 27.84 -3.07 -8.18
C TRP A 126 28.18 -2.90 -9.66
N ARG A 127 28.57 -3.99 -10.31
CA ARG A 127 28.75 -4.12 -11.76
C ARG A 127 27.65 -5.02 -12.30
N LEU A 128 26.82 -4.48 -13.19
CA LEU A 128 25.71 -5.20 -13.79
C LEU A 128 25.90 -5.34 -15.28
N VAL A 129 25.56 -6.51 -15.80
CA VAL A 129 25.49 -6.79 -17.24
C VAL A 129 24.04 -7.08 -17.58
N PHE A 130 23.51 -6.38 -18.58
CA PHE A 130 22.17 -6.61 -19.09
C PHE A 130 22.16 -6.58 -20.61
N SER A 131 21.24 -7.34 -21.20
CA SER A 131 21.11 -7.47 -22.64
C SER A 131 19.84 -6.80 -23.14
N THR A 132 19.96 -6.18 -24.32
CA THR A 132 18.86 -5.69 -25.18
C THR A 132 18.95 -6.42 -26.53
N PRO A 133 17.92 -6.38 -27.39
CA PRO A 133 18.02 -6.95 -28.73
C PRO A 133 19.24 -6.41 -29.49
N GLY A 134 20.23 -7.27 -29.73
CA GLY A 134 21.44 -6.96 -30.50
C GLY A 134 22.57 -6.27 -29.73
N ALA A 135 22.45 -6.01 -28.42
CA ALA A 135 23.51 -5.37 -27.65
C ALA A 135 23.54 -5.83 -26.18
N VAL A 136 24.77 -5.97 -25.66
CA VAL A 136 25.07 -6.20 -24.24
C VAL A 136 25.60 -4.91 -23.64
N HIS A 137 25.06 -4.52 -22.49
CA HIS A 137 25.41 -3.30 -21.79
C HIS A 137 26.06 -3.63 -20.45
N GLN A 138 26.98 -2.77 -20.02
CA GLN A 138 27.59 -2.84 -18.70
C GLN A 138 27.36 -1.53 -17.97
N VAL A 139 26.97 -1.62 -16.70
CA VAL A 139 26.75 -0.43 -15.89
C VAL A 139 27.26 -0.61 -14.47
N HIS A 140 27.75 0.49 -13.89
CA HIS A 140 28.12 0.56 -12.48
C HIS A 140 26.99 1.22 -11.70
N ALA A 141 26.64 0.67 -10.54
CA ALA A 141 25.60 1.22 -9.68
C ALA A 141 25.97 1.13 -8.20
N ARG A 142 25.63 2.18 -7.43
CA ARG A 142 25.76 2.14 -5.97
C ARG A 142 24.68 1.29 -5.30
N MET A 143 23.49 1.25 -5.92
CA MET A 143 22.29 0.59 -5.40
C MET A 143 21.56 -0.13 -6.53
N ILE A 144 20.98 -1.29 -6.19
CA ILE A 144 20.11 -2.07 -7.06
C ILE A 144 18.72 -2.13 -6.43
N LEU A 145 17.69 -1.75 -7.19
CA LEU A 145 16.31 -1.72 -6.75
C LEU A 145 15.52 -2.73 -7.57
N ASP A 146 15.01 -3.74 -6.88
CA ASP A 146 14.28 -4.83 -7.49
C ASP A 146 12.78 -4.57 -7.44
N ALA A 147 12.17 -4.32 -8.60
CA ALA A 147 10.76 -3.99 -8.78
C ALA A 147 10.08 -4.88 -9.85
N HIS A 148 10.58 -6.09 -10.09
CA HIS A 148 10.06 -7.02 -11.12
C HIS A 148 8.66 -7.60 -10.81
N GLY A 149 8.06 -7.25 -9.67
CA GLY A 149 6.75 -7.72 -9.24
C GLY A 149 6.78 -9.12 -8.61
N ARG A 150 5.70 -9.90 -8.78
CA ARG A 150 5.53 -11.22 -8.12
C ARG A 150 6.39 -12.35 -8.72
N GLN A 151 7.11 -12.10 -9.79
CA GLN A 151 7.79 -13.14 -10.57
C GLN A 151 9.18 -13.52 -10.04
N SER A 152 9.53 -13.17 -8.80
CA SER A 152 10.80 -13.56 -8.21
C SER A 152 10.80 -15.04 -7.97
N SER A 153 11.95 -15.68 -8.21
CA SER A 153 12.26 -16.97 -7.60
C SER A 153 11.96 -16.87 -6.10
N GLN A 154 11.15 -17.81 -5.61
CA GLN A 154 10.37 -17.72 -4.36
C GLN A 154 11.06 -18.11 -3.03
N PRO A 155 12.37 -18.45 -2.90
CA PRO A 155 12.85 -19.17 -1.71
C PRO A 155 12.96 -18.31 -0.43
N ARG A 156 12.54 -17.04 -0.47
CA ARG A 156 12.71 -16.07 0.63
C ARG A 156 11.45 -15.25 0.94
N GLN A 157 10.28 -15.84 0.71
CA GLN A 157 8.99 -15.22 1.04
C GLN A 157 8.37 -15.88 2.27
N LEU A 158 7.91 -15.05 3.19
CA LEU A 158 7.11 -15.42 4.34
C LEU A 158 5.63 -15.30 3.94
N LEU A 159 4.90 -16.42 3.85
CA LEU A 159 3.46 -16.38 3.59
C LEU A 159 2.74 -15.88 4.84
N CYS A 160 1.90 -14.87 4.67
CA CYS A 160 1.25 -14.18 5.80
C CYS A 160 -0.27 -14.39 5.87
N ALA A 161 -0.83 -15.22 4.99
CA ALA A 161 -2.22 -15.63 4.98
C ALA A 161 -2.38 -16.96 4.20
N PRO A 162 -3.54 -17.63 4.30
CA PRO A 162 -3.86 -18.80 3.49
C PRO A 162 -3.71 -18.55 1.98
N ARG A 163 -3.47 -19.62 1.22
CA ARG A 163 -3.28 -19.54 -0.23
C ARG A 163 -4.52 -18.94 -0.91
N LEU A 164 -4.30 -18.00 -1.81
CA LEU A 164 -5.36 -17.36 -2.59
C LEU A 164 -4.95 -17.34 -4.06
N SER A 165 -5.89 -17.61 -4.95
CA SER A 165 -5.72 -17.43 -6.39
C SER A 165 -6.81 -16.51 -6.92
N ALA A 166 -6.44 -15.63 -7.85
CA ALA A 166 -7.38 -14.86 -8.63
C ALA A 166 -7.51 -15.50 -10.02
N MET A 167 -8.74 -15.61 -10.51
CA MET A 167 -9.07 -16.07 -11.85
C MET A 167 -10.04 -15.07 -12.47
N TRP A 168 -9.79 -14.62 -13.69
CA TRP A 168 -10.64 -13.62 -14.33
C TRP A 168 -10.75 -13.79 -15.83
N ALA A 169 -11.81 -13.21 -16.38
CA ALA A 169 -12.02 -13.04 -17.80
C ALA A 169 -12.86 -11.77 -18.03
N GLU A 170 -12.97 -11.38 -19.30
CA GLU A 170 -13.75 -10.22 -19.73
C GLU A 170 -14.94 -10.63 -20.60
N ILE A 171 -16.02 -9.85 -20.49
CA ILE A 171 -17.23 -9.90 -21.30
C ILE A 171 -17.37 -8.55 -22.02
N ALA A 172 -17.90 -8.53 -23.23
CA ALA A 172 -18.17 -7.26 -23.92
C ALA A 172 -19.30 -6.50 -23.22
N GLU A 173 -19.22 -5.16 -23.12
CA GLU A 173 -20.29 -4.34 -22.53
C GLU A 173 -21.65 -4.50 -23.25
N SER A 174 -21.66 -4.91 -24.52
CA SER A 174 -22.90 -5.21 -25.26
C SER A 174 -23.65 -6.43 -24.73
N ASP A 175 -22.95 -7.33 -24.03
CA ASP A 175 -23.47 -8.64 -23.64
C ASP A 175 -23.85 -8.67 -22.15
N ILE A 176 -23.67 -7.55 -21.42
CA ILE A 176 -24.08 -7.43 -20.02
C ILE A 176 -25.32 -6.55 -19.88
N PRO A 177 -26.11 -6.70 -18.80
CA PRO A 177 -27.16 -5.74 -18.47
C PRO A 177 -26.60 -4.32 -18.29
N SER A 178 -27.30 -3.33 -18.83
CA SER A 178 -26.86 -1.92 -18.88
C SER A 178 -26.48 -1.33 -17.52
N GLU A 179 -27.15 -1.75 -16.45
CA GLU A 179 -26.88 -1.31 -15.08
C GLU A 179 -25.48 -1.72 -14.59
N LEU A 180 -24.92 -2.82 -15.12
CA LEU A 180 -23.59 -3.31 -14.74
C LEU A 180 -22.47 -2.42 -15.31
N ALA A 181 -22.75 -1.65 -16.35
CA ALA A 181 -21.79 -0.72 -16.94
C ALA A 181 -21.45 0.46 -15.99
N HIS A 182 -22.23 0.67 -14.93
CA HIS A 182 -22.13 1.83 -14.05
C HIS A 182 -21.87 1.49 -12.59
N VAL A 183 -21.43 0.26 -12.30
CA VAL A 183 -21.28 -0.23 -10.92
C VAL A 183 -20.12 -1.20 -10.80
N THR A 184 -19.44 -1.15 -9.66
CA THR A 184 -18.54 -2.23 -9.23
C THR A 184 -19.32 -3.20 -8.36
N GLN A 185 -19.18 -4.49 -8.56
CA GLN A 185 -19.85 -5.52 -7.77
C GLN A 185 -18.83 -6.30 -6.94
N VAL A 186 -19.16 -6.57 -5.69
CA VAL A 186 -18.39 -7.43 -4.80
C VAL A 186 -19.35 -8.34 -4.05
N GLU A 187 -19.14 -9.65 -4.12
CA GLU A 187 -20.00 -10.63 -3.45
C GLU A 187 -19.20 -11.73 -2.76
N ALA A 188 -19.47 -11.93 -1.47
CA ALA A 188 -18.98 -13.06 -0.69
C ALA A 188 -19.73 -14.35 -1.09
N LEU A 189 -18.97 -15.41 -1.34
CA LEU A 189 -19.45 -16.77 -1.61
C LEU A 189 -18.89 -17.72 -0.56
N GLU A 190 -19.46 -18.93 -0.42
CA GLU A 190 -18.98 -19.87 0.60
C GLU A 190 -17.52 -20.30 0.42
N GLN A 191 -17.02 -20.34 -0.83
CA GLN A 191 -15.68 -20.80 -1.19
C GLN A 191 -14.79 -19.71 -1.81
N GLY A 192 -15.14 -18.44 -1.62
CA GLY A 192 -14.43 -17.34 -2.26
C GLY A 192 -15.23 -16.05 -2.30
N TRP A 193 -14.85 -15.16 -3.19
CA TRP A 193 -15.64 -13.97 -3.49
C TRP A 193 -15.46 -13.55 -4.94
N LEU A 194 -16.49 -12.91 -5.47
CA LEU A 194 -16.50 -12.34 -6.81
C LEU A 194 -16.28 -10.83 -6.74
N TRP A 195 -15.54 -10.34 -7.73
CA TRP A 195 -15.41 -8.93 -8.04
C TRP A 195 -15.68 -8.72 -9.51
N GLY A 196 -16.37 -7.64 -9.85
CA GLY A 196 -16.50 -7.23 -11.23
C GLY A 196 -16.77 -5.77 -11.40
N THR A 197 -16.30 -5.23 -12.51
CA THR A 197 -16.48 -3.83 -12.86
C THR A 197 -16.29 -3.65 -14.35
N ARG A 198 -16.85 -2.55 -14.85
CA ARG A 198 -16.57 -2.07 -16.20
C ARG A 198 -15.17 -1.47 -16.26
N LEU A 199 -14.40 -1.83 -17.28
CA LEU A 199 -13.11 -1.28 -17.61
C LEU A 199 -13.26 -0.07 -18.57
N PRO A 200 -12.28 0.85 -18.63
CA PRO A 200 -12.38 2.02 -19.52
C PRO A 200 -12.53 1.68 -21.00
N ASP A 201 -12.03 0.52 -21.43
CA ASP A 201 -12.11 0.00 -22.80
C ASP A 201 -13.44 -0.69 -23.14
N ARG A 202 -14.48 -0.50 -22.31
CA ARG A 202 -15.84 -1.06 -22.51
C ARG A 202 -15.92 -2.58 -22.39
N ARG A 203 -14.96 -3.21 -21.74
CA ARG A 203 -15.09 -4.60 -21.29
C ARG A 203 -15.58 -4.63 -19.85
N TYR A 204 -16.29 -5.67 -19.46
CA TYR A 204 -16.65 -5.93 -18.07
C TYR A 204 -15.85 -7.13 -17.57
N ARG A 205 -15.07 -6.92 -16.51
CA ARG A 205 -14.26 -7.98 -15.92
C ARG A 205 -15.05 -8.67 -14.84
N ILE A 206 -15.03 -10.00 -14.87
CA ILE A 206 -15.40 -10.86 -13.74
C ILE A 206 -14.15 -11.52 -13.18
N MET A 207 -14.02 -11.51 -11.85
CA MET A 207 -12.90 -12.10 -11.15
C MET A 207 -13.40 -12.91 -9.95
N LEU A 208 -12.99 -14.17 -9.89
CA LEU A 208 -13.20 -15.04 -8.74
C LEU A 208 -11.90 -15.15 -7.97
N LEU A 209 -11.99 -14.95 -6.65
CA LEU A 209 -10.91 -15.21 -5.72
C LEU A 209 -11.30 -16.33 -4.79
N SER A 210 -10.51 -17.40 -4.80
CA SER A 210 -10.81 -18.63 -4.06
C SER A 210 -9.51 -19.32 -3.61
N ASP A 211 -9.65 -20.35 -2.77
CA ASP A 211 -8.54 -21.25 -2.48
C ASP A 211 -8.22 -22.13 -3.71
N PRO A 212 -6.97 -22.11 -4.24
CA PRO A 212 -6.56 -22.94 -5.36
C PRO A 212 -6.61 -24.46 -5.09
N VAL A 213 -6.64 -24.92 -3.83
CA VAL A 213 -6.80 -26.35 -3.52
C VAL A 213 -8.26 -26.76 -3.71
N THR A 214 -9.18 -26.08 -3.03
CA THR A 214 -10.63 -26.30 -3.18
C THR A 214 -11.08 -26.17 -4.63
N SER A 215 -10.62 -25.15 -5.36
CA SER A 215 -10.96 -24.96 -6.78
C SER A 215 -10.57 -26.17 -7.64
N ARG A 216 -9.39 -26.76 -7.41
CA ARG A 216 -8.94 -27.95 -8.16
C ARG A 216 -9.68 -29.23 -7.78
N GLN A 217 -10.10 -29.37 -6.52
CA GLN A 217 -10.85 -30.53 -6.04
C GLN A 217 -12.29 -30.51 -6.56
N LEU A 218 -12.95 -29.36 -6.54
CA LEU A 218 -14.35 -29.21 -6.95
C LEU A 218 -14.53 -29.07 -8.47
N SER A 219 -13.49 -28.64 -9.19
CA SER A 219 -13.52 -28.47 -10.63
C SER A 219 -12.24 -28.98 -11.27
N SER A 220 -12.00 -30.29 -11.14
CA SER A 220 -10.87 -30.95 -11.78
C SER A 220 -10.97 -30.78 -13.30
N SER A 221 -10.10 -29.91 -13.86
CA SER A 221 -9.89 -29.63 -15.29
C SER A 221 -10.79 -28.61 -16.02
N ARG A 222 -11.69 -27.87 -15.36
CA ARG A 222 -12.50 -26.82 -16.04
C ARG A 222 -12.57 -25.48 -15.28
N PRO A 223 -11.48 -24.69 -15.22
CA PRO A 223 -11.44 -23.42 -14.51
C PRO A 223 -12.54 -22.42 -14.93
N GLU A 224 -12.87 -22.35 -16.22
CA GLU A 224 -13.97 -21.50 -16.70
C GLU A 224 -15.33 -21.97 -16.15
N SER A 225 -15.58 -23.28 -16.12
CA SER A 225 -16.82 -23.83 -15.53
C SER A 225 -16.92 -23.50 -14.05
N TRP A 226 -15.80 -23.48 -13.31
CA TRP A 226 -15.77 -23.04 -11.92
C TRP A 226 -16.15 -21.56 -11.76
N LEU A 227 -15.60 -20.67 -12.61
CA LEU A 227 -15.98 -19.25 -12.62
C LEU A 227 -17.48 -19.09 -12.89
N ARG A 228 -17.98 -19.70 -13.97
CA ARG A 228 -19.38 -19.61 -14.38
C ARG A 228 -20.34 -20.18 -13.34
N HIS A 229 -19.98 -21.30 -12.72
CA HIS A 229 -20.77 -21.89 -11.64
C HIS A 229 -20.93 -20.92 -10.46
N ASN A 230 -19.82 -20.33 -10.00
CA ASN A 230 -19.85 -19.34 -8.91
C ASN A 230 -20.64 -18.08 -9.30
N CYS A 231 -20.53 -17.60 -10.54
CA CYS A 231 -21.38 -16.50 -11.03
C CYS A 231 -22.86 -16.90 -11.04
N SER A 232 -23.20 -18.11 -11.50
CA SER A 232 -24.60 -18.56 -11.59
C SER A 232 -25.28 -18.74 -10.23
N ALA A 233 -24.51 -19.11 -9.20
CA ALA A 233 -24.99 -19.26 -7.82
C ALA A 233 -25.01 -17.93 -7.03
N SER A 234 -24.50 -16.85 -7.62
CA SER A 234 -24.37 -15.54 -7.01
C SER A 234 -25.59 -14.67 -7.28
N SER A 235 -25.90 -13.76 -6.35
CA SER A 235 -27.02 -12.83 -6.48
C SER A 235 -26.68 -11.64 -7.39
N LEU A 236 -25.42 -11.19 -7.40
CA LEU A 236 -24.96 -10.04 -8.18
C LEU A 236 -24.46 -10.41 -9.59
N PHE A 237 -23.99 -11.64 -9.80
CA PHE A 237 -23.30 -12.06 -11.03
C PHE A 237 -24.08 -13.09 -11.86
N ALA A 238 -25.27 -13.54 -11.44
CA ALA A 238 -26.06 -14.54 -12.18
C ALA A 238 -26.35 -14.12 -13.63
N SER A 239 -26.60 -12.82 -13.87
CA SER A 239 -26.93 -12.30 -15.21
C SER A 239 -25.77 -12.36 -16.20
N VAL A 240 -24.53 -12.44 -15.71
CA VAL A 240 -23.31 -12.53 -16.55
C VAL A 240 -22.73 -13.94 -16.65
N ALA A 241 -23.26 -14.91 -15.89
CA ALA A 241 -22.70 -16.26 -15.77
C ALA A 241 -22.59 -17.02 -17.09
N GLN A 242 -23.54 -16.82 -18.02
CA GLN A 242 -23.62 -17.50 -19.31
C GLN A 242 -23.27 -16.60 -20.51
N GLN A 243 -22.82 -15.37 -20.27
CA GLN A 243 -22.44 -14.46 -21.34
C GLN A 243 -21.13 -14.92 -22.02
N PRO A 244 -20.94 -14.63 -23.32
CA PRO A 244 -19.73 -14.97 -24.02
C PRO A 244 -18.53 -14.20 -23.44
N LEU A 245 -17.42 -14.90 -23.22
CA LEU A 245 -16.16 -14.24 -22.83
C LEU A 245 -15.49 -13.69 -24.10
N CYS A 246 -15.03 -12.45 -24.04
CA CYS A 246 -14.27 -11.79 -25.11
C CYS A 246 -12.75 -11.83 -24.87
N SER A 247 -12.30 -12.52 -23.82
CA SER A 247 -10.89 -12.73 -23.50
C SER A 247 -10.64 -14.20 -23.11
N PRO A 248 -9.39 -14.68 -23.22
CA PRO A 248 -9.02 -15.93 -22.57
C PRO A 248 -9.14 -15.77 -21.05
N LEU A 249 -9.47 -16.87 -20.38
CA LEU A 249 -9.40 -16.95 -18.92
C LEU A 249 -7.94 -16.81 -18.47
N GLN A 250 -7.72 -16.03 -17.43
CA GLN A 250 -6.41 -15.76 -16.84
C GLN A 250 -6.41 -16.10 -15.35
N MET A 251 -5.26 -16.46 -14.81
CA MET A 251 -5.11 -16.80 -13.39
C MET A 251 -3.76 -16.34 -12.83
N CYS A 252 -3.73 -15.97 -11.55
CA CYS A 252 -2.48 -15.71 -10.85
C CYS A 252 -2.57 -16.06 -9.36
N VAL A 253 -1.40 -16.21 -8.73
CA VAL A 253 -1.30 -16.32 -7.27
C VAL A 253 -1.61 -14.96 -6.65
N ALA A 254 -2.57 -14.96 -5.72
CA ALA A 254 -3.01 -13.80 -4.96
C ALA A 254 -2.61 -13.87 -3.47
N THR A 255 -1.88 -14.92 -3.06
CA THR A 255 -1.46 -15.14 -1.67
C THR A 255 -0.61 -13.98 -1.14
N PRO A 256 -0.97 -13.39 0.02
CA PRO A 256 -0.17 -12.37 0.71
C PRO A 256 1.17 -12.91 1.23
N TYR A 257 2.22 -12.12 1.10
CA TYR A 257 3.56 -12.44 1.61
C TYR A 257 4.40 -11.20 1.90
N VAL A 258 5.49 -11.41 2.65
CA VAL A 258 6.59 -10.46 2.83
C VAL A 258 7.91 -11.14 2.47
N ALA A 259 8.79 -10.46 1.73
CA ALA A 259 10.14 -10.93 1.47
C ALA A 259 11.04 -10.67 2.69
N ILE A 260 11.70 -11.71 3.18
CA ILE A 260 12.56 -11.64 4.38
C ILE A 260 13.89 -10.92 4.09
N ASP A 261 14.31 -10.90 2.84
CA ASP A 261 15.55 -10.31 2.33
C ASP A 261 15.30 -9.00 1.55
N SER A 262 14.40 -8.16 2.06
CA SER A 262 13.94 -6.95 1.36
C SER A 262 15.01 -5.86 1.22
N TRP A 263 16.06 -5.85 2.04
CA TRP A 263 17.24 -4.98 1.83
C TRP A 263 18.51 -5.68 2.30
N GLN A 264 19.40 -6.01 1.36
CA GLN A 264 20.69 -6.68 1.62
C GLN A 264 21.80 -6.05 0.77
N ASP A 265 22.86 -5.55 1.39
CA ASP A 265 24.07 -5.02 0.72
C ASP A 265 23.80 -3.93 -0.33
N GLY A 266 22.87 -3.01 -0.07
CA GLY A 266 22.50 -1.97 -1.04
C GLY A 266 21.65 -2.47 -2.22
N ARG A 267 21.17 -3.71 -2.15
CA ARG A 267 20.12 -4.25 -2.99
C ARG A 267 18.82 -4.25 -2.18
N LEU A 268 17.76 -3.66 -2.71
CA LEU A 268 16.47 -3.62 -2.02
C LEU A 268 15.31 -3.98 -2.95
N LYS A 269 14.24 -4.54 -2.38
CA LYS A 269 13.03 -4.92 -3.10
C LYS A 269 11.97 -3.83 -2.98
N LEU A 270 11.11 -3.70 -3.99
CA LEU A 270 10.05 -2.71 -4.07
C LEU A 270 8.74 -3.33 -4.54
N GLY A 271 7.62 -2.75 -4.10
CA GLY A 271 6.28 -3.23 -4.44
C GLY A 271 6.13 -4.73 -4.21
N ASP A 272 5.53 -5.41 -5.18
CA ASP A 272 5.29 -6.85 -5.13
C ASP A 272 6.57 -7.70 -5.03
N ALA A 273 7.76 -7.18 -5.35
CA ALA A 273 9.00 -7.90 -5.05
C ALA A 273 9.28 -7.95 -3.53
N ALA A 274 8.89 -6.92 -2.79
CA ALA A 274 9.07 -6.82 -1.34
C ALA A 274 7.90 -7.41 -0.55
N PHE A 275 6.66 -7.19 -0.97
CA PHE A 275 5.47 -7.71 -0.30
C PHE A 275 4.27 -7.74 -1.24
N ALA A 276 3.39 -8.72 -1.04
CA ALA A 276 2.07 -8.76 -1.68
C ALA A 276 0.98 -8.75 -0.61
N LEU A 277 -0.09 -8.01 -0.88
CA LEU A 277 -1.26 -7.89 0.00
C LEU A 277 -2.46 -8.66 -0.56
N ASP A 278 -3.46 -8.92 0.29
CA ASP A 278 -4.75 -9.44 -0.17
C ASP A 278 -5.46 -8.37 -1.04
N PRO A 279 -6.00 -8.73 -2.21
CA PRO A 279 -6.55 -7.76 -3.15
C PRO A 279 -7.92 -7.18 -2.75
N ILE A 280 -8.58 -7.64 -1.68
CA ILE A 280 -9.95 -7.21 -1.32
C ILE A 280 -10.10 -5.69 -1.11
N SER A 281 -9.04 -5.01 -0.68
CA SER A 281 -9.04 -3.54 -0.50
C SER A 281 -8.74 -2.75 -1.78
N SER A 282 -8.36 -3.42 -2.87
CA SER A 282 -7.83 -2.79 -4.10
C SER A 282 -6.65 -1.82 -3.85
N SER A 283 -5.90 -1.97 -2.76
CA SER A 283 -4.85 -1.02 -2.37
C SER A 283 -3.44 -1.40 -2.84
N GLY A 284 -3.26 -2.53 -3.54
CA GLY A 284 -1.93 -3.05 -3.89
C GLY A 284 -1.05 -2.05 -4.65
N VAL A 285 -1.59 -1.43 -5.70
CA VAL A 285 -0.89 -0.41 -6.51
C VAL A 285 -0.48 0.78 -5.65
N GLU A 286 -1.42 1.33 -4.87
CA GLU A 286 -1.17 2.48 -4.01
C GLU A 286 -0.08 2.19 -2.97
N LYS A 287 -0.11 1.03 -2.32
CA LYS A 287 0.91 0.63 -1.34
C LYS A 287 2.27 0.40 -1.99
N ALA A 288 2.32 -0.23 -3.17
CA ALA A 288 3.55 -0.42 -3.91
C ALA A 288 4.20 0.91 -4.33
N MET A 289 3.41 1.85 -4.84
CA MET A 289 3.87 3.19 -5.20
C MET A 289 4.35 3.98 -3.96
N ARG A 290 3.54 4.03 -2.89
CA ARG A 290 3.88 4.76 -1.66
C ARG A 290 5.14 4.22 -1.00
N PHE A 291 5.25 2.91 -0.88
CA PHE A 291 6.43 2.25 -0.31
C PHE A 291 7.68 2.57 -1.13
N SER A 292 7.57 2.63 -2.46
CA SER A 292 8.69 2.95 -3.35
C SER A 292 9.18 4.40 -3.19
N LEU A 293 8.27 5.35 -2.94
CA LEU A 293 8.65 6.71 -2.57
C LEU A 293 9.39 6.76 -1.23
N GLN A 294 8.88 6.04 -0.22
CA GLN A 294 9.51 5.96 1.10
C GLN A 294 10.90 5.29 1.02
N ALA A 295 11.05 4.26 0.19
CA ALA A 295 12.33 3.63 -0.08
C ALA A 295 13.32 4.59 -0.74
N ALA A 296 12.87 5.43 -1.69
CA ALA A 296 13.73 6.45 -2.30
C ALA A 296 14.26 7.45 -1.26
N ILE A 297 13.43 7.87 -0.29
CA ILE A 297 13.87 8.72 0.84
C ILE A 297 14.86 8.00 1.74
N ALA A 298 14.62 6.73 2.06
CA ALA A 298 15.55 5.92 2.84
C ALA A 298 16.92 5.82 2.14
N ILE A 299 16.94 5.54 0.83
CA ILE A 299 18.16 5.50 0.02
C ILE A 299 18.85 6.87 0.03
N HIS A 300 18.12 7.95 -0.20
CA HIS A 300 18.71 9.29 -0.20
C HIS A 300 19.34 9.63 1.16
N THR A 301 18.67 9.28 2.25
CA THR A 301 19.19 9.45 3.61
C THR A 301 20.46 8.62 3.82
N LEU A 302 20.45 7.35 3.41
CA LEU A 302 21.62 6.47 3.51
C LEU A 302 22.83 7.03 2.75
N LEU A 303 22.63 7.54 1.54
CA LEU A 303 23.70 8.06 0.69
C LEU A 303 24.27 9.40 1.18
N GLN A 304 23.48 10.15 1.95
CA GLN A 304 23.88 11.41 2.59
C GLN A 304 24.37 11.23 4.04
N ALA A 305 24.35 9.99 4.56
CA ALA A 305 24.69 9.70 5.95
C ALA A 305 26.20 9.93 6.21
N GLY A 306 26.49 10.82 7.16
CA GLY A 306 27.86 11.10 7.63
C GLY A 306 28.36 10.13 8.70
N ASN A 307 27.47 9.35 9.32
CA ASN A 307 27.80 8.44 10.42
C ASN A 307 26.99 7.14 10.38
N ALA A 308 27.36 6.17 11.23
CA ALA A 308 26.70 4.87 11.30
C ALA A 308 25.24 4.95 11.77
N ALA A 309 24.92 5.84 12.72
CA ALA A 309 23.56 5.97 13.25
C ALA A 309 22.56 6.41 12.17
N GLN A 310 22.94 7.36 11.30
CA GLN A 310 22.11 7.78 10.16
C GLN A 310 21.92 6.67 9.13
N ARG A 311 22.94 5.83 8.91
CA ARG A 311 22.82 4.65 8.04
C ARG A 311 21.82 3.65 8.62
N THR A 312 21.93 3.33 9.90
CA THR A 312 20.98 2.46 10.61
C THR A 312 19.56 3.02 10.55
N LEU A 313 19.38 4.31 10.79
CA LEU A 313 18.08 4.99 10.71
C LEU A 313 17.39 4.82 9.35
N ALA A 314 18.15 4.92 8.25
CA ALA A 314 17.61 4.73 6.91
C ALA A 314 17.12 3.29 6.68
N HIS A 315 17.90 2.30 7.12
CA HIS A 315 17.51 0.89 7.05
C HIS A 315 16.27 0.59 7.90
N ASP A 316 16.27 1.07 9.15
CA ASP A 316 15.16 0.88 10.09
C ASP A 316 13.88 1.52 9.56
N PHE A 317 13.96 2.72 8.98
CA PHE A 317 12.80 3.38 8.37
C PHE A 317 12.19 2.53 7.25
N TYR A 318 12.99 2.06 6.29
CA TYR A 318 12.48 1.19 5.23
C TYR A 318 11.84 -0.09 5.78
N ARG A 319 12.53 -0.76 6.71
CA ARG A 319 12.05 -2.00 7.31
C ARG A 319 10.74 -1.78 8.06
N GLN A 320 10.65 -0.70 8.84
CA GLN A 320 9.44 -0.34 9.57
C GLN A 320 8.28 -0.01 8.61
N ARG A 321 8.52 0.74 7.53
CA ARG A 321 7.46 1.02 6.53
C ARG A 321 6.93 -0.25 5.87
N LEU A 322 7.80 -1.24 5.60
CA LEU A 322 7.42 -2.55 5.06
C LEU A 322 6.50 -3.29 6.05
N ILE A 323 6.97 -3.44 7.30
CA ILE A 323 6.26 -4.15 8.37
C ILE A 323 4.92 -3.49 8.65
N GLU A 324 4.88 -2.17 8.88
CA GLU A 324 3.64 -1.44 9.17
C GLU A 324 2.64 -1.56 8.02
N THR A 325 3.08 -1.44 6.76
CA THR A 325 2.20 -1.55 5.60
C THR A 325 1.53 -2.91 5.56
N HIS A 326 2.31 -3.97 5.75
CA HIS A 326 1.80 -5.34 5.71
C HIS A 326 0.94 -5.67 6.94
N ALA A 327 1.44 -5.41 8.16
CA ALA A 327 0.74 -5.72 9.42
C ALA A 327 -0.62 -5.04 9.51
N ARG A 328 -0.72 -3.76 9.13
CA ARG A 328 -1.99 -3.03 9.11
C ARG A 328 -2.99 -3.62 8.13
N HIS A 329 -2.53 -3.95 6.92
CA HIS A 329 -3.40 -4.54 5.90
C HIS A 329 -3.84 -5.94 6.32
N HIS A 330 -2.94 -6.76 6.86
CA HIS A 330 -3.24 -8.07 7.42
C HIS A 330 -4.31 -7.99 8.52
N PHE A 331 -4.14 -7.09 9.50
CA PHE A 331 -5.09 -6.90 10.59
C PHE A 331 -6.46 -6.44 10.09
N TRP A 332 -6.50 -5.43 9.21
CA TRP A 332 -7.74 -4.94 8.62
C TRP A 332 -8.45 -6.03 7.80
N THR A 333 -7.68 -6.77 7.00
CA THR A 333 -8.20 -7.84 6.13
C THR A 333 -8.83 -8.94 6.96
N ALA A 334 -8.15 -9.42 8.01
CA ALA A 334 -8.69 -10.44 8.91
C ALA A 334 -10.03 -10.01 9.53
N ALA A 335 -10.11 -8.76 10.00
CA ALA A 335 -11.34 -8.19 10.53
C ALA A 335 -12.44 -8.05 9.46
N TYR A 336 -12.08 -7.76 8.21
CA TYR A 336 -13.02 -7.63 7.10
C TYR A 336 -13.58 -8.98 6.62
N TYR A 337 -12.74 -10.02 6.52
CA TYR A 337 -13.19 -11.39 6.21
C TYR A 337 -14.14 -11.93 7.30
N LYS A 338 -13.90 -11.60 8.57
CA LYS A 338 -14.79 -12.01 9.70
C LYS A 338 -16.22 -11.46 9.58
N GLN A 339 -16.40 -10.36 8.83
CA GLN A 339 -17.72 -9.74 8.65
C GLN A 339 -18.58 -10.42 7.60
N ALA A 340 -18.05 -11.36 6.81
CA ALA A 340 -18.81 -12.01 5.76
C ALA A 340 -20.00 -12.81 6.33
N TRP A 341 -21.13 -12.81 5.61
CA TRP A 341 -22.34 -13.55 5.99
C TRP A 341 -22.10 -15.06 6.12
N CYS A 342 -21.10 -15.58 5.39
CA CYS A 342 -20.64 -16.97 5.41
C CYS A 342 -19.34 -17.16 6.21
N SER A 343 -19.04 -16.29 7.18
CA SER A 343 -17.80 -16.32 7.98
C SER A 343 -17.48 -17.66 8.68
N GLN A 344 -18.48 -18.54 8.84
CA GLN A 344 -18.31 -19.88 9.41
C GLN A 344 -17.76 -20.91 8.42
N GLN A 345 -17.74 -20.63 7.12
CA GLN A 345 -17.22 -21.55 6.12
C GLN A 345 -15.68 -21.62 6.15
N PRO A 346 -15.06 -22.76 5.78
CA PRO A 346 -13.61 -22.97 5.92
C PRO A 346 -12.74 -21.86 5.30
N PHE A 347 -13.06 -21.45 4.07
CA PHE A 347 -12.35 -20.37 3.36
C PHE A 347 -12.25 -19.08 4.18
N TRP A 348 -13.31 -18.75 4.91
CA TRP A 348 -13.45 -17.53 5.69
C TRP A 348 -12.85 -17.64 7.08
N GLN A 349 -13.01 -18.77 7.76
CA GLN A 349 -12.42 -19.00 9.08
C GLN A 349 -10.89 -18.88 9.02
N GLU A 350 -10.26 -19.51 8.05
CA GLU A 350 -8.79 -19.45 7.87
C GLU A 350 -8.27 -18.03 7.60
N ARG A 351 -9.08 -17.17 6.96
CA ARG A 351 -8.73 -15.78 6.63
C ARG A 351 -9.13 -14.76 7.69
N SER A 352 -10.00 -15.15 8.62
CA SER A 352 -10.41 -14.32 9.76
C SER A 352 -9.40 -14.39 10.91
N THR A 353 -8.59 -15.44 10.98
CA THR A 353 -7.47 -15.61 11.91
C THR A 353 -6.20 -16.10 11.19
N PRO A 354 -5.73 -15.34 10.17
CA PRO A 354 -4.66 -15.80 9.30
C PRO A 354 -3.36 -15.99 10.07
N LYS A 355 -2.70 -17.13 9.86
CA LYS A 355 -1.40 -17.44 10.45
C LYS A 355 -0.27 -16.99 9.53
N ILE A 356 0.79 -16.45 10.12
CA ILE A 356 2.06 -16.22 9.43
C ILE A 356 2.86 -17.52 9.47
N ALA A 357 3.23 -18.05 8.30
CA ALA A 357 3.89 -19.34 8.20
C ALA A 357 5.31 -19.29 8.78
N ALA A 358 5.62 -20.14 9.77
CA ALA A 358 6.98 -20.22 10.27
C ALA A 358 7.95 -20.79 9.22
N VAL A 359 9.20 -20.34 9.24
CA VAL A 359 10.30 -20.87 8.42
C VAL A 359 11.36 -21.44 9.36
N PRO A 360 11.31 -22.75 9.69
CA PRO A 360 12.23 -23.36 10.65
C PRO A 360 13.69 -23.14 10.27
N GLY A 361 14.53 -22.81 11.25
CA GLY A 361 15.97 -22.60 11.05
C GLY A 361 16.36 -21.29 10.36
N ASN A 362 15.42 -20.38 10.07
CA ASN A 362 15.71 -19.08 9.47
C ASN A 362 15.53 -17.94 10.49
N HIS A 363 16.63 -17.44 11.03
CA HIS A 363 16.64 -16.38 12.04
C HIS A 363 16.06 -15.04 11.53
N GLU A 364 16.34 -14.66 10.28
CA GLU A 364 15.78 -13.43 9.69
C GLU A 364 14.25 -13.50 9.58
N ALA A 365 13.74 -14.68 9.19
CA ALA A 365 12.30 -14.92 9.15
C ALA A 365 11.67 -14.83 10.54
N SER A 366 12.30 -15.39 11.59
CA SER A 366 11.82 -15.26 12.97
C SER A 366 11.72 -13.80 13.42
N LEU A 367 12.77 -13.01 13.19
CA LEU A 367 12.75 -11.58 13.53
C LEU A 367 11.68 -10.80 12.75
N MET A 368 11.43 -11.15 11.50
CA MET A 368 10.35 -10.55 10.70
C MET A 368 8.97 -10.93 11.24
N ILE A 369 8.75 -12.19 11.61
CA ILE A 369 7.50 -12.68 12.22
C ILE A 369 7.23 -11.94 13.53
N GLU A 370 8.21 -11.87 14.43
CA GLU A 370 8.08 -11.18 15.71
C GLU A 370 7.76 -9.69 15.53
N ALA A 371 8.36 -9.03 14.54
CA ALA A 371 8.08 -7.63 14.26
C ALA A 371 6.67 -7.42 13.69
N LEU A 372 6.22 -8.29 12.77
CA LEU A 372 4.84 -8.27 12.25
C LEU A 372 3.83 -8.53 13.36
N GLN A 373 4.08 -9.51 14.24
CA GLN A 373 3.19 -9.84 15.37
C GLN A 373 3.07 -8.68 16.35
N ARG A 374 4.17 -8.02 16.71
CA ARG A 374 4.14 -6.83 17.59
C ARG A 374 3.27 -5.71 17.01
N GLU A 375 3.40 -5.41 15.72
CA GLU A 375 2.55 -4.39 15.07
C GLU A 375 1.07 -4.81 15.04
N ILE A 376 0.78 -6.08 14.75
CA ILE A 376 -0.59 -6.62 14.76
C ILE A 376 -1.20 -6.55 16.18
N GLU A 377 -0.44 -6.93 17.20
CA GLU A 377 -0.87 -6.85 18.61
C GLU A 377 -1.11 -5.41 19.05
N GLN A 378 -0.28 -4.46 18.64
CA GLN A 378 -0.49 -3.04 18.90
C GLN A 378 -1.83 -2.55 18.30
N LEU A 379 -2.13 -2.94 17.06
CA LEU A 379 -3.41 -2.62 16.41
C LEU A 379 -4.60 -3.29 17.10
N ALA A 380 -4.45 -4.54 17.55
CA ALA A 380 -5.50 -5.26 18.28
C ALA A 380 -5.83 -4.62 19.63
N ASN A 381 -4.81 -4.06 20.30
CA ASN A 381 -4.93 -3.40 21.59
C ASN A 381 -5.37 -1.94 21.48
N TYR A 382 -5.29 -1.33 20.29
CA TYR A 382 -5.79 0.03 20.07
C TYR A 382 -7.30 0.10 20.31
N ARG A 383 -7.71 1.18 20.96
CA ARG A 383 -9.11 1.53 21.20
C ARG A 383 -9.28 2.99 20.80
N GLU A 384 -10.23 3.25 19.91
CA GLU A 384 -10.54 4.62 19.52
C GLU A 384 -11.03 5.39 20.75
N PRO A 385 -10.48 6.57 21.05
CA PRO A 385 -10.90 7.35 22.21
C PRO A 385 -12.36 7.79 22.07
N VAL A 386 -13.05 7.86 23.21
CA VAL A 386 -14.30 8.62 23.29
C VAL A 386 -13.98 10.09 23.03
N ILE A 387 -14.54 10.63 21.95
CA ILE A 387 -14.32 12.03 21.58
C ILE A 387 -15.02 12.91 22.61
N GLN A 388 -14.24 13.69 23.36
CA GLN A 388 -14.77 14.63 24.34
C GLN A 388 -15.52 15.78 23.66
N ALA A 389 -16.44 16.41 24.38
CA ALA A 389 -17.09 17.64 23.93
C ALA A 389 -16.05 18.77 23.74
N GLY A 390 -16.47 19.86 23.10
CA GLY A 390 -15.59 21.01 22.85
C GLY A 390 -14.88 21.51 24.11
N LEU A 391 -13.62 21.92 23.96
CA LEU A 391 -12.87 22.60 25.01
C LEU A 391 -13.41 24.03 25.16
N ASP A 392 -13.91 24.38 26.35
CA ASP A 392 -14.24 25.78 26.67
C ASP A 392 -12.92 26.57 26.73
N MET A 393 -12.76 27.57 25.86
CA MET A 393 -11.49 28.30 25.67
C MET A 393 -11.30 29.40 26.72
N GLN A 394 -11.52 29.07 27.99
CA GLN A 394 -11.26 29.98 29.11
C GLN A 394 -9.75 30.11 29.30
N THR A 395 -9.22 31.31 29.06
CA THR A 395 -7.77 31.57 28.97
C THR A 395 -7.00 31.29 30.27
N SER A 396 -7.67 31.34 31.43
CA SER A 396 -7.11 31.07 32.75
C SER A 396 -7.00 29.58 33.11
N GLN A 397 -7.62 28.67 32.35
CA GLN A 397 -7.58 27.25 32.67
C GLN A 397 -6.17 26.69 32.59
N MET A 398 -5.80 25.90 33.60
CA MET A 398 -4.53 25.19 33.64
C MET A 398 -4.66 23.86 32.89
N ILE A 399 -3.78 23.65 31.93
CA ILE A 399 -3.72 22.45 31.10
C ILE A 399 -2.34 21.81 31.17
N ARG A 400 -2.30 20.50 30.95
CA ARG A 400 -1.07 19.72 30.73
C ARG A 400 -1.36 18.51 29.86
N PHE A 401 -0.34 17.81 29.40
CA PHE A 401 -0.51 16.51 28.79
C PHE A 401 -1.13 15.53 29.78
N HIS A 402 -2.02 14.68 29.27
CA HIS A 402 -2.51 13.54 30.02
C HIS A 402 -1.33 12.68 30.51
N HIS A 403 -1.41 12.18 31.74
CA HIS A 403 -0.28 11.52 32.40
C HIS A 403 0.25 10.27 31.69
N LEU A 404 -0.53 9.66 30.78
CA LEU A 404 -0.08 8.53 29.94
C LEU A 404 0.63 8.95 28.66
N VAL A 405 0.74 10.25 28.38
CA VAL A 405 1.49 10.76 27.23
C VAL A 405 2.97 10.47 27.44
N GLN A 406 3.56 9.76 26.49
CA GLN A 406 4.98 9.47 26.45
C GLN A 406 5.61 10.13 25.24
N ILE A 407 6.75 10.77 25.44
CA ILE A 407 7.54 11.33 24.34
C ILE A 407 8.54 10.27 23.89
N VAL A 408 8.43 9.85 22.64
CA VAL A 408 9.28 8.82 22.03
C VAL A 408 10.01 9.39 20.82
N SER A 409 11.11 8.74 20.42
CA SER A 409 11.80 9.09 19.18
C SER A 409 11.19 8.32 18.01
N LEU A 410 10.78 9.02 16.95
CA LEU A 410 10.13 8.44 15.77
C LEU A 410 10.88 8.82 14.50
N PRO A 411 11.28 7.84 13.67
CA PRO A 411 11.77 8.10 12.31
C PRO A 411 10.69 8.78 11.46
N CYS A 412 10.98 10.00 11.03
CA CYS A 412 10.08 10.86 10.26
C CYS A 412 10.76 11.35 8.98
N VAL A 413 9.96 11.66 7.97
CA VAL A 413 10.47 12.32 6.76
C VAL A 413 10.40 13.83 6.97
N THR A 414 11.56 14.48 7.05
CA THR A 414 11.70 15.94 7.09
C THR A 414 12.35 16.39 5.78
N GLY A 415 11.61 17.10 4.94
CA GLY A 415 12.03 17.36 3.56
C GLY A 415 12.28 16.04 2.81
N ASP A 416 13.52 15.82 2.39
CA ASP A 416 13.92 14.65 1.61
C ASP A 416 14.74 13.62 2.41
N LYS A 417 14.78 13.75 3.74
CA LYS A 417 15.59 12.90 4.63
C LYS A 417 14.77 12.28 5.75
N VAL A 418 15.23 11.12 6.22
CA VAL A 418 14.73 10.52 7.46
C VAL A 418 15.49 11.11 8.64
N GLU A 419 14.76 11.64 9.59
CA GLU A 419 15.26 12.21 10.83
C GLU A 419 14.50 11.63 12.02
N LEU A 420 15.16 11.54 13.18
CA LEU A 420 14.50 11.21 14.42
C LEU A 420 13.87 12.47 15.00
N LEU A 421 12.54 12.47 15.10
CA LEU A 421 11.79 13.55 15.72
C LEU A 421 11.10 13.06 16.99
N PRO A 422 10.94 13.94 18.00
CA PRO A 422 10.07 13.62 19.12
C PRO A 422 8.64 13.41 18.62
N ALA A 423 8.01 12.34 19.07
CA ALA A 423 6.61 12.00 18.80
C ALA A 423 5.86 11.69 20.10
N MET A 424 4.57 12.02 20.11
CA MET A 424 3.68 11.72 21.22
C MET A 424 3.12 10.30 21.06
N ARG A 425 3.31 9.45 22.07
CA ARG A 425 2.65 8.14 22.18
C ARG A 425 1.61 8.19 23.29
N HIS A 426 0.43 7.66 23.02
CA HIS A 426 -0.68 7.57 23.97
C HIS A 426 -1.62 6.42 23.56
N PRO A 427 -2.31 5.72 24.49
CA PRO A 427 -3.28 4.67 24.14
C PRO A 427 -4.41 5.12 23.19
N HIS A 428 -4.76 6.41 23.22
CA HIS A 428 -5.74 7.03 22.33
C HIS A 428 -5.20 7.40 20.94
N LEU A 429 -3.92 7.13 20.69
CA LEU A 429 -3.29 7.30 19.39
C LEU A 429 -2.96 5.92 18.82
N GLU A 430 -3.47 5.65 17.62
CA GLU A 430 -3.18 4.39 16.90
C GLU A 430 -1.68 4.20 16.66
N ARG A 431 -0.94 5.30 16.50
CA ARG A 431 0.51 5.35 16.33
C ARG A 431 1.09 6.61 16.96
N PRO A 432 2.40 6.63 17.26
CA PRO A 432 3.06 7.86 17.70
C PRO A 432 2.85 9.03 16.72
N LEU A 433 2.60 10.22 17.25
CA LEU A 433 2.25 11.42 16.49
C LEU A 433 3.38 12.45 16.60
N ALA A 434 4.13 12.65 15.50
CA ALA A 434 5.12 13.71 15.39
C ALA A 434 4.56 14.98 14.69
N PHE A 435 3.61 14.80 13.77
CA PHE A 435 3.04 15.88 12.95
C PHE A 435 1.53 15.96 13.06
N TRP A 436 1.00 17.17 13.00
CA TRP A 436 -0.43 17.45 12.85
C TRP A 436 -0.61 18.53 11.78
N GLU A 437 -1.41 18.26 10.74
CA GLU A 437 -1.58 19.15 9.58
C GLU A 437 -0.25 19.68 9.01
N ASN A 438 0.70 18.77 8.76
CA ASN A 438 2.06 19.02 8.24
C ASN A 438 2.98 19.86 9.14
N GLU A 439 2.61 20.11 10.40
CA GLU A 439 3.43 20.82 11.38
C GLU A 439 3.99 19.86 12.42
N ALA A 440 5.28 19.95 12.73
CA ALA A 440 5.87 19.25 13.86
C ALA A 440 5.32 19.83 15.17
N ILE A 441 4.66 19.00 15.99
CA ILE A 441 3.88 19.50 17.13
C ILE A 441 4.68 19.60 18.43
N LEU A 442 5.60 18.66 18.68
CA LEU A 442 6.29 18.60 19.98
C LEU A 442 7.33 19.68 20.25
N PRO A 443 8.02 20.29 19.26
CA PRO A 443 8.85 21.46 19.53
C PRO A 443 8.10 22.60 20.25
N ARG A 444 6.77 22.66 20.10
CA ARG A 444 5.91 23.72 20.66
C ARG A 444 5.08 23.22 21.84
N LEU A 445 4.57 21.99 21.77
CA LEU A 445 3.75 21.41 22.83
C LEU A 445 4.56 20.85 24.01
N GLY A 446 5.89 20.82 23.95
CA GLY A 446 6.73 20.26 25.01
C GLY A 446 6.47 20.86 26.40
N ILE A 447 6.05 22.13 26.46
CA ILE A 447 5.68 22.83 27.71
C ILE A 447 4.52 22.17 28.45
N LEU A 448 3.63 21.46 27.74
CA LEU A 448 2.51 20.72 28.34
C LEU A 448 2.97 19.51 29.17
N SER A 449 4.28 19.19 29.19
CA SER A 449 4.85 18.27 30.19
C SER A 449 4.71 18.82 31.63
N GLN A 450 4.46 20.13 31.77
CA GLN A 450 4.18 20.81 33.04
C GLN A 450 2.80 21.50 32.97
N LYS A 451 2.26 21.90 34.13
CA LYS A 451 1.02 22.71 34.16
C LYS A 451 1.30 24.08 33.53
N THR A 452 0.48 24.52 32.58
CA THR A 452 0.53 25.87 31.98
C THR A 452 -0.88 26.38 31.70
N THR A 453 -1.05 27.69 31.55
CA THR A 453 -2.36 28.26 31.20
C THR A 453 -2.68 28.06 29.73
N LEU A 454 -3.97 27.95 29.41
CA LEU A 454 -4.44 27.89 28.03
C LEU A 454 -4.00 29.12 27.22
N SER A 455 -3.99 30.31 27.83
CA SER A 455 -3.49 31.54 27.21
C SER A 455 -2.03 31.41 26.79
N SER A 456 -1.14 31.01 27.71
CA SER A 456 0.29 30.85 27.42
C SER A 456 0.53 29.84 26.32
N MET A 457 -0.24 28.75 26.29
CA MET A 457 -0.14 27.75 25.22
C MET A 457 -0.59 28.30 23.86
N LEU A 458 -1.69 29.06 23.82
CA LEU A 458 -2.14 29.73 22.59
C LEU A 458 -1.11 30.75 22.09
N ASP A 459 -0.47 31.50 22.99
CA ASP A 459 0.57 32.47 22.64
C ASP A 459 1.81 31.77 22.04
N ILE A 460 2.28 30.68 22.66
CA ILE A 460 3.40 29.87 22.14
C ILE A 460 3.08 29.29 20.76
N LEU A 461 1.89 28.70 20.57
CA LEU A 461 1.50 28.19 19.26
C LEU A 461 1.36 29.32 18.24
N GLY A 462 0.80 30.46 18.65
CA GLY A 462 0.56 31.65 17.84
C GLY A 462 1.82 32.27 17.23
N GLN A 463 3.00 32.03 17.82
CA GLN A 463 4.29 32.45 17.26
C GLN A 463 4.61 31.77 15.91
N SER A 464 3.92 30.69 15.57
CA SER A 464 4.32 29.79 14.47
C SER A 464 3.18 29.32 13.58
N MET A 465 1.93 29.49 14.03
CA MET A 465 0.75 29.15 13.25
C MET A 465 -0.38 30.14 13.53
N PRO A 466 -1.33 30.31 12.60
CA PRO A 466 -2.50 31.15 12.83
C PRO A 466 -3.25 30.73 14.09
N LEU A 467 -3.74 31.70 14.87
CA LEU A 467 -4.45 31.44 16.13
C LEU A 467 -5.62 30.46 15.98
N GLN A 468 -6.33 30.50 14.85
CA GLN A 468 -7.39 29.54 14.54
C GLN A 468 -6.87 28.10 14.42
N LYS A 469 -5.68 27.91 13.82
CA LYS A 469 -5.01 26.59 13.72
C LYS A 469 -4.55 26.13 15.11
N ALA A 470 -3.99 27.03 15.92
CA ALA A 470 -3.59 26.73 17.30
C ALA A 470 -4.78 26.25 18.15
N ARG A 471 -5.92 26.97 18.10
CA ARG A 471 -7.15 26.58 18.79
C ARG A 471 -7.64 25.21 18.33
N ARG A 472 -7.65 24.94 17.02
CA ARG A 472 -8.04 23.64 16.47
C ARG A 472 -7.14 22.50 16.95
N LEU A 473 -5.82 22.73 17.03
CA LEU A 473 -4.87 21.75 17.57
C LEU A 473 -5.18 21.44 19.04
N LEU A 474 -5.35 22.46 19.88
CA LEU A 474 -5.65 22.26 21.32
C LEU A 474 -7.01 21.58 21.53
N THR A 475 -8.05 22.01 20.81
CA THR A 475 -9.34 21.33 20.82
C THR A 475 -9.20 19.88 20.38
N TRP A 476 -8.41 19.59 19.34
CA TRP A 476 -8.19 18.22 18.86
C TRP A 476 -7.47 17.34 19.89
N LEU A 477 -6.46 17.88 20.59
CA LEU A 477 -5.75 17.19 21.67
C LEU A 477 -6.68 16.90 22.85
N TRP A 478 -7.48 17.89 23.26
CA TRP A 478 -8.49 17.75 24.31
C TRP A 478 -9.55 16.71 23.96
N GLN A 479 -10.13 16.81 22.77
CA GLN A 479 -11.15 15.87 22.27
C GLN A 479 -10.68 14.42 22.31
N ARG A 480 -9.38 14.17 22.21
CA ARG A 480 -8.78 12.83 22.27
C ARG A 480 -8.22 12.47 23.64
N GLY A 481 -8.43 13.30 24.66
CA GLY A 481 -7.90 13.09 26.01
C GLY A 481 -6.37 13.04 26.05
N LEU A 482 -5.70 13.77 25.16
CA LEU A 482 -4.23 13.89 25.15
C LEU A 482 -3.75 15.04 26.04
N VAL A 483 -4.65 15.96 26.34
CA VAL A 483 -4.48 17.09 27.26
C VAL A 483 -5.61 17.02 28.27
N GLU A 484 -5.31 17.34 29.52
CA GLU A 484 -6.25 17.39 30.63
C GLU A 484 -6.23 18.77 31.30
N ILE A 485 -7.37 19.19 31.82
CA ILE A 485 -7.49 20.37 32.68
C ILE A 485 -7.12 19.93 34.09
N VAL A 486 -6.30 20.72 34.75
CA VAL A 486 -5.87 20.47 36.12
C VAL A 486 -6.44 21.56 37.00
N SER A 487 -7.14 21.16 38.05
CA SER A 487 -7.43 22.07 39.16
C SER A 487 -6.11 22.45 39.85
N ASP A 488 -6.05 23.64 40.44
CA ASP A 488 -4.87 24.09 41.17
C ASP A 488 -4.43 23.10 42.25
#